data_AF-A0A161HD64-F1
#
_entry.id   AF-A0A161HD64-F1
#
_cell.length_a   1.000
_cell.length_b   1.000
_cell.length_c   1.000
_cell.angle_alpha   90.00
_cell.angle_beta   90.00
_cell.angle_gamma   90.00
#
_symmetry.space_group_name_H-M   'P 1'
#
loop_
_entity.id
_entity.type
_entity.pdbx_description
1 polymer ?
#
loop_
_entity_poly.entity_id
_entity_poly.type
_entity_poly.pdbx_seq_one_letter_code
_entity_poly.pdbx_strand_id
1 'polypeptide(L)' 'MMGIHESTFEKAARKIGSQKASCAIFIILQMSNRIRDFGAYFHSITLGRRETDFNPSLLLERLSHSGAATA' A
#
# COMPACT_ATOMS: atom_id res chain seq x y z
N MET A 1 -7.80 12.17 -0.76
CA MET A 1 -7.91 11.22 -1.89
C MET A 1 -8.28 9.85 -1.31
N MET A 2 -9.44 9.25 -1.62
CA MET A 2 -9.82 7.90 -1.14
C MET A 2 -9.62 7.64 0.38
N GLY A 3 -9.76 8.66 1.25
CA GLY A 3 -9.42 8.57 2.68
C GLY A 3 -7.92 8.70 3.03
N ILE A 4 -7.01 8.58 2.06
CA ILE A 4 -5.59 8.93 2.20
C ILE A 4 -5.45 10.46 2.04
N HIS A 5 -5.02 11.12 3.10
CA HIS A 5 -4.71 12.54 3.08
C HIS A 5 -3.35 12.77 2.41
N GLU A 6 -3.23 13.83 1.62
CA GLU A 6 -1.97 14.22 0.97
C GLU A 6 -0.83 14.34 1.97
N SER A 7 -1.09 14.98 3.12
CA SER A 7 -0.13 15.08 4.22
C SER A 7 0.32 13.73 4.79
N THR A 8 -0.51 12.69 4.70
CA THR A 8 -0.14 11.32 5.12
C THR A 8 0.74 10.66 4.08
N PHE A 9 0.41 10.84 2.79
CA PHE A 9 1.26 10.37 1.69
C PHE A 9 2.63 11.05 1.72
N GLU A 10 2.69 12.37 1.89
CA GLU A 10 3.96 13.10 1.98
C GLU A 10 4.81 12.61 3.16
N LYS A 11 4.20 12.39 4.33
CA LYS A 11 4.90 11.83 5.50
C LYS A 11 5.44 10.43 5.20
N ALA A 12 4.65 9.58 4.56
CA ALA A 12 5.09 8.25 4.15
C ALA A 12 6.23 8.34 3.13
N ALA A 13 6.11 9.17 2.10
CA ALA A 13 7.13 9.37 1.08
C ALA A 13 8.44 9.87 1.66
N ARG A 14 8.41 10.76 2.66
CA ARG A 14 9.60 11.23 3.39
C ARG A 14 10.24 10.13 4.25
N LYS A 15 9.43 9.22 4.82
CA LYS A 15 9.92 8.15 5.72
C LYS A 15 10.45 6.93 4.96
N ILE A 16 9.66 6.39 4.03
CA ILE A 16 9.95 5.12 3.33
C ILE A 16 10.36 5.31 1.86
N GLY A 17 10.36 6.54 1.38
CA GLY A 17 10.62 6.88 -0.02
C GLY A 17 9.35 6.94 -0.87
N SER A 18 9.31 7.88 -1.82
CA SER A 18 8.15 8.12 -2.69
C SER A 18 7.76 6.89 -3.51
N GLN A 19 8.74 6.10 -3.97
CA GLN A 19 8.46 4.87 -4.74
C GLN A 19 7.72 3.83 -3.90
N LYS A 20 8.17 3.57 -2.66
CA LYS A 20 7.49 2.61 -1.77
C LYS A 20 6.10 3.10 -1.36
N ALA A 21 5.95 4.39 -1.08
CA ALA A 21 4.66 4.99 -0.77
C ALA A 21 3.67 4.87 -1.95
N SER A 22 4.11 5.15 -3.18
CA SER A 22 3.29 4.97 -4.38
C SER A 22 2.94 3.49 -4.63
N CYS A 23 3.89 2.57 -4.43
CA CYS A 23 3.62 1.13 -4.49
C CYS A 23 2.55 0.69 -3.47
N ALA A 24 2.59 1.22 -2.26
CA ALA A 24 1.58 0.94 -1.24
C ALA A 24 0.17 1.35 -1.72
N ILE A 25 0.04 2.53 -2.33
CA ILE A 25 -1.24 2.96 -2.94
C ILE A 25 -1.67 1.99 -4.04
N PHE A 26 -0.76 1.63 -4.95
CA PHE A 26 -1.08 0.70 -6.02
C PHE A 26 -1.57 -0.66 -5.50
N ILE A 27 -0.87 -1.26 -4.54
CA ILE A 27 -1.25 -2.53 -3.92
C ILE A 27 -2.62 -2.42 -3.24
N ILE A 28 -2.88 -1.32 -2.54
CA ILE A 28 -4.17 -1.07 -1.90
C ILE A 28 -5.31 -1.01 -2.91
N LEU A 29 -5.09 -0.38 -4.08
CA LEU A 29 -6.08 -0.34 -5.17
C LEU A 29 -6.35 -1.73 -5.75
N GLN A 30 -5.32 -2.55 -5.93
CA GLN A 30 -5.48 -3.95 -6.37
C GLN A 30 -6.25 -4.78 -5.34
N MET A 31 -6.09 -4.49 -4.05
CA MET A 31 -6.79 -5.15 -2.95
C MET A 31 -8.08 -4.44 -2.53
N SER A 32 -8.61 -3.53 -3.35
CA SER A 32 -9.68 -2.62 -2.95
C SER A 32 -10.95 -3.32 -2.43
N ASN A 33 -11.28 -4.49 -2.97
CA ASN A 33 -12.42 -5.30 -2.49
C ASN A 33 -12.21 -5.93 -1.09
N ARG A 34 -10.96 -5.96 -0.58
CA ARG A 34 -10.60 -6.55 0.72
C ARG A 34 -10.33 -5.49 1.79
N ILE A 35 -10.25 -4.21 1.42
CA ILE A 35 -9.85 -3.12 2.31
C ILE A 35 -11.04 -2.17 2.50
N ARG A 36 -11.51 -2.08 3.75
CA ARG A 36 -12.64 -1.23 4.11
C ARG A 36 -12.27 0.25 4.27
N ASP A 37 -11.07 0.50 4.78
CA ASP A 37 -10.56 1.86 5.00
C ASP A 37 -9.12 1.97 4.46
N PHE A 38 -9.00 2.67 3.33
CA PHE A 38 -7.72 2.82 2.64
C PHE A 38 -6.75 3.74 3.39
N GLY A 39 -7.26 4.79 4.05
CA GLY A 39 -6.45 5.73 4.81
C GLY A 39 -5.78 5.06 6.00
N ALA A 40 -6.56 4.34 6.79
CA ALA A 40 -6.07 3.60 7.94
C ALA A 40 -5.11 2.47 7.52
N TYR A 41 -5.43 1.74 6.45
CA TYR A 41 -4.56 0.66 5.97
C TYR A 41 -3.23 1.20 5.44
N PHE A 42 -3.26 2.24 4.61
CA PHE A 42 -2.07 2.93 4.11
C PHE A 42 -1.21 3.44 5.28
N HIS A 43 -1.81 4.12 6.26
CA HIS A 43 -1.08 4.59 7.43
C HIS A 43 -0.44 3.42 8.19
N SER A 44 -1.17 2.32 8.42
CA SER A 44 -0.66 1.16 9.16
C SER A 44 0.58 0.54 8.53
N ILE A 45 0.65 0.44 7.20
CA ILE A 45 1.73 -0.23 6.47
C ILE A 45 2.88 0.72 6.07
N THR A 46 2.70 2.04 6.15
CA THR A 46 3.73 3.02 5.75
C THR A 46 4.29 3.85 6.90
N LEU A 47 3.49 4.13 7.93
CA LEU A 47 3.86 5.01 9.05
C LEU A 47 3.66 4.33 10.41
N GLY A 48 2.71 3.39 10.50
CA GLY A 48 2.30 2.72 11.72
C GLY A 48 3.02 1.40 12.00
N ARG A 49 2.38 0.58 12.83
CA ARG A 49 2.97 -0.63 13.43
C ARG A 49 3.39 -1.72 12.42
N ARG A 50 2.82 -1.74 11.21
CA ARG A 50 3.13 -2.75 10.18
C ARG A 50 4.16 -2.27 9.17
N GLU A 51 4.76 -1.11 9.37
CA GLU A 51 5.74 -0.54 8.45
C GLU A 51 6.97 -1.43 8.25
N THR A 52 7.52 -2.01 9.31
CA THR A 52 8.70 -2.89 9.23
C THR A 52 8.41 -4.22 8.52
N ASP A 53 7.16 -4.64 8.47
CA ASP A 53 6.71 -5.87 7.79
C ASP A 53 6.30 -5.59 6.33
N PHE A 54 6.13 -4.32 5.96
CA PHE A 54 5.67 -3.95 4.63
C PHE A 54 6.78 -4.13 3.59
N ASN A 55 6.70 -5.25 2.86
CA ASN A 55 7.56 -5.54 1.72
C ASN A 55 6.79 -5.39 0.39
N PRO A 56 6.86 -4.23 -0.29
CA PRO A 56 6.13 -4.00 -1.52
C PRO A 56 6.54 -4.95 -2.64
N SER A 57 7.82 -5.33 -2.74
CA SER A 57 8.30 -6.24 -3.79
C SER A 57 7.67 -7.63 -3.68
N LEU A 58 7.63 -8.19 -2.47
CA LEU A 58 7.01 -9.49 -2.21
C LEU A 58 5.50 -9.44 -2.48
N LEU A 59 4.84 -8.34 -2.13
CA LEU A 59 3.40 -8.18 -2.39
C LEU A 59 3.10 -8.04 -3.89
N LEU A 60 3.92 -7.30 -4.63
CA LEU A 60 3.79 -7.19 -6.09
C LEU A 60 4.01 -8.53 -6.78
N GLU A 61 5.00 -9.31 -6.33
CA GLU A 61 5.22 -10.68 -6.81
C GLU A 61 3.99 -11.55 -6.52
N ARG A 62 3.42 -11.51 -5.31
CA ARG A 62 2.19 -12.28 -5.02
C ARG A 62 1.01 -11.84 -5.88
N LEU A 63 0.88 -10.55 -6.16
CA LEU A 63 -0.16 -10.02 -7.04
C LEU A 63 0.03 -10.49 -8.49
N SER A 64 1.25 -10.57 -9.01
CA SER A 64 1.51 -11.06 -10.37
C SER A 64 1.13 -12.55 -10.52
N HIS A 65 1.33 -13.35 -9.47
CA HIS A 65 0.92 -14.76 -9.47
C HIS A 65 -0.59 -14.94 -9.24
N SER A 66 -1.23 -14.10 -8.43
CA SER A 66 -2.69 -14.15 -8.22
C SER A 66 -3.49 -13.71 -9.45
N GLY A 67 -2.97 -12.78 -10.25
CA GLY A 67 -3.58 -12.39 -11.52
C GLY A 67 -3.62 -13.51 -12.56
N ALA A 68 -2.78 -14.54 -12.43
CA ALA A 68 -2.77 -15.70 -13.33
C ALA A 68 -3.88 -16.73 -13.02
N ALA A 69 -4.56 -16.65 -11.86
CA ALA A 69 -5.66 -17.54 -11.52
C ALA A 69 -7.03 -17.11 -12.10
N THR A 70 -7.06 -15.99 -12.84
CA THR A 70 -8.25 -15.47 -13.54
C THR A 70 -7.99 -15.21 -15.02
N ALA A 71 -7.17 -16.06 -15.67
CA ALA A 71 -7.01 -16.09 -17.11
C ALA A 71 -7.41 -17.45 -17.67
#